data_AF-A0A968NMG7-F1
#
_entry.id   AF-A0A968NMG7-F1
#
_cell.length_a   1.000
_cell.length_b   1.000
_cell.length_c   1.000
_cell.angle_alpha   90.00
_cell.angle_beta   90.00
_cell.angle_gamma   90.00
#
_symmetry.space_group_name_H-M   'P 1'
#
loop_
_entity.id
_entity.type
_entity.pdbx_description
1 polymer ?
#
loop_
_entity_poly.entity_id
_entity_poly.type
_entity_poly.pdbx_seq_one_letter_code
_entity_poly.pdbx_strand_id
1 'polypeptide(L)'
;MLRSISIDEFVQEFNIEKINFIKIDVEGAEKLVLEGAKKFLSANRNITVLFEASDLTSCSFGYSVKDFLKDIVVSGLSVYYLDKEGNLKDISMDNAEIGKSIYNFIAYS
;
A
#
# COMPACT_ATOMS: atom_id res chain seq x y z
N MET A 1 0.95 -15.17 21.52
CA MET A 1 0.13 -14.15 20.80
C MET A 1 1.04 -12.98 20.53
N LEU A 2 1.25 -12.62 19.26
CA LEU A 2 1.99 -11.41 18.90
C LEU A 2 1.06 -10.20 19.06
N ARG A 3 1.61 -9.06 19.44
CA ARG A 3 0.88 -7.79 19.54
C ARG A 3 1.16 -6.95 18.31
N SER A 4 0.14 -6.27 17.81
CA SER A 4 0.23 -5.29 16.73
C SER A 4 -0.56 -4.04 17.14
N ILE A 5 -0.13 -2.89 16.63
CA ILE A 5 -0.85 -1.62 16.73
C ILE A 5 -1.04 -1.04 15.34
N SER A 6 -1.98 -0.12 15.18
CA SER A 6 -2.17 0.60 13.92
C SER A 6 -1.10 1.68 13.71
N ILE A 7 -0.91 2.12 12.47
CA ILE A 7 -0.01 3.25 12.17
C ILE A 7 -0.54 4.53 12.84
N ASP A 8 -1.86 4.75 12.82
CA ASP A 8 -2.50 5.88 13.47
C ASP A 8 -2.22 5.92 14.99
N GLU A 9 -2.27 4.77 15.68
CA GLU A 9 -1.88 4.66 17.10
C GLU A 9 -0.39 4.94 17.30
N PHE A 10 0.47 4.36 16.45
CA PHE A 10 1.92 4.55 16.55
C PHE A 10 2.32 6.02 16.37
N VAL A 11 1.81 6.71 15.35
CA VAL A 11 2.15 8.12 15.13
C VAL A 11 1.66 9.02 16.27
N GLN A 12 0.50 8.69 16.85
CA GLN A 12 -0.06 9.41 17.99
C GLN A 12 0.78 9.18 19.26
N GLU A 13 1.11 7.93 19.59
CA GLU A 13 1.87 7.57 20.79
C GLU A 13 3.25 8.22 20.83
N PHE A 14 3.92 8.27 19.68
CA PHE A 14 5.29 8.79 19.56
C PHE A 14 5.36 10.26 19.10
N ASN A 15 4.23 10.95 18.97
CA ASN A 15 4.15 12.34 18.48
C ASN A 15 4.89 12.56 17.14
N ILE A 16 4.68 11.64 16.19
CA ILE A 16 5.29 11.72 14.86
C ILE A 16 4.46 12.66 13.99
N GLU A 17 4.97 13.87 13.77
CA GLU A 17 4.25 14.90 13.01
C GLU A 17 4.36 14.72 11.49
N LYS A 18 5.43 14.08 11.00
CA LYS A 18 5.72 14.00 9.57
C LYS A 18 6.37 12.69 9.17
N ILE A 19 5.85 12.10 8.10
CA ILE A 19 6.44 10.96 7.39
C ILE A 19 6.46 11.30 5.91
N ASN A 20 7.60 11.15 5.26
CA ASN A 20 7.73 11.38 3.82
C ASN A 20 7.58 10.10 3.00
N PHE A 21 7.90 8.95 3.60
CA PHE A 21 7.98 7.68 2.91
C PHE A 21 7.60 6.53 3.86
N ILE A 22 6.81 5.58 3.37
CA ILE A 22 6.43 4.35 4.07
C ILE A 22 6.76 3.17 3.17
N LYS A 23 7.45 2.14 3.71
CA LYS A 23 7.55 0.81 3.09
C LYS A 23 6.62 -0.14 3.83
N ILE A 24 5.80 -0.89 3.09
CA ILE A 24 4.91 -1.92 3.63
C ILE A 24 5.28 -3.25 2.97
N ASP A 25 5.63 -4.22 3.80
CA ASP A 25 6.06 -5.55 3.37
C ASP A 25 5.67 -6.51 4.50
N VAL A 26 4.42 -6.99 4.43
CA VAL A 26 3.73 -7.68 5.54
C VAL A 26 3.02 -8.94 5.05
N GLU A 27 3.50 -9.51 3.95
CA GLU A 27 3.13 -10.83 3.44
C GLU A 27 1.61 -10.98 3.19
N GLY A 28 0.96 -9.96 2.60
CA GLY A 28 -0.45 -10.00 2.22
C GLY A 28 -1.38 -9.13 3.06
N ALA A 29 -0.91 -8.64 4.22
CA ALA A 29 -1.69 -7.78 5.11
C ALA A 29 -1.67 -6.28 4.73
N GLU A 30 -1.19 -5.92 3.54
CA GLU A 30 -0.91 -4.53 3.15
C GLU A 30 -2.16 -3.64 3.25
N LYS A 31 -3.32 -4.17 2.83
CA LYS A 31 -4.60 -3.47 2.97
C LYS A 31 -4.93 -3.11 4.43
N LEU A 32 -4.69 -4.01 5.37
CA LEU A 32 -4.94 -3.77 6.80
C LEU A 32 -3.99 -2.68 7.36
N VAL A 33 -2.75 -2.64 6.87
CA VAL A 33 -1.78 -1.60 7.25
C VAL A 33 -2.25 -0.24 6.77
N LEU A 34 -2.71 -0.12 5.52
CA LEU A 34 -3.24 1.15 4.98
C LEU A 34 -4.54 1.58 5.69
N GLU A 35 -5.42 0.64 6.00
CA GLU A 35 -6.64 0.92 6.79
C GLU A 35 -6.29 1.44 8.19
N GLY A 36 -5.27 0.88 8.83
CA GLY A 36 -4.74 1.35 10.11
C GLY A 36 -3.93 2.66 10.04
N ALA A 37 -3.68 3.20 8.84
CA ALA A 37 -3.00 4.48 8.62
C ALA A 37 -3.95 5.56 8.08
N LYS A 38 -5.25 5.28 8.01
CA LYS A 38 -6.22 6.10 7.26
C LYS A 38 -6.30 7.54 7.77
N LYS A 39 -6.26 7.77 9.09
CA LYS A 39 -6.32 9.15 9.63
C LYS A 39 -5.03 9.89 9.32
N PHE A 40 -3.87 9.25 9.52
CA PHE A 40 -2.59 9.84 9.23
C PHE A 40 -2.43 10.20 7.74
N LEU A 41 -2.75 9.26 6.84
CA LEU A 41 -2.65 9.46 5.40
C LEU A 41 -3.65 10.48 4.85
N SER A 42 -4.81 10.66 5.49
CA SER A 42 -5.78 11.67 5.06
C SER A 42 -5.47 13.08 5.59
N ALA A 43 -4.84 13.18 6.76
CA ALA A 43 -4.43 14.45 7.35
C ALA A 43 -3.14 15.00 6.73
N ASN A 44 -2.32 14.14 6.12
CA ASN A 44 -1.03 14.50 5.54
C ASN A 44 -1.04 14.30 4.02
N ARG A 45 -0.29 15.15 3.31
CA ARG A 45 -0.12 15.09 1.85
C ARG A 45 1.35 14.92 1.50
N ASN A 46 1.64 14.59 0.24
CA ASN A 46 2.97 14.34 -0.29
C ASN A 46 3.68 13.17 0.41
N ILE A 47 2.93 12.10 0.71
CA ILE A 47 3.48 10.86 1.25
C ILE A 47 3.65 9.86 0.11
N THR A 48 4.80 9.21 0.06
CA THR A 48 5.04 8.08 -0.84
C THR A 48 4.92 6.77 -0.07
N VAL A 49 4.12 5.84 -0.56
CA VAL A 49 3.99 4.50 0.00
C VAL A 49 4.48 3.47 -1.01
N LEU A 50 5.56 2.77 -0.68
CA LEU A 50 6.03 1.59 -1.40
C LEU A 50 5.46 0.35 -0.72
N PHE A 51 4.80 -0.53 -1.46
CA PHE A 51 4.30 -1.78 -0.90
C PHE A 51 4.49 -2.95 -1.85
N GLU A 52 4.81 -4.11 -1.29
CA GLU A 52 4.84 -5.38 -2.03
C GLU A 52 3.47 -6.03 -1.99
N ALA A 53 2.93 -6.44 -3.14
CA ALA A 53 1.66 -7.17 -3.16
C ALA A 53 1.61 -8.22 -4.27
N SER A 54 0.96 -9.35 -3.94
CA SER A 54 0.65 -10.44 -4.86
C SER A 54 -0.63 -11.14 -4.44
N ASP A 55 -1.38 -11.69 -5.40
CA ASP A 55 -2.58 -12.49 -5.11
C ASP A 55 -2.22 -13.78 -4.36
N LEU A 56 -0.97 -14.26 -4.46
CA LEU A 56 -0.48 -15.43 -3.74
C LEU A 56 -0.61 -15.25 -2.22
N THR A 57 -0.32 -14.05 -1.72
CA THR A 57 -0.37 -13.73 -0.28
C THR A 57 -1.67 -13.01 0.10
N SER A 58 -2.13 -12.05 -0.71
CA SER A 58 -3.29 -11.20 -0.39
C SER A 58 -4.61 -11.96 -0.32
N CYS A 59 -4.77 -13.05 -1.09
CA CYS A 59 -6.00 -13.84 -1.08
C CYS A 59 -6.29 -14.43 0.31
N SER A 60 -5.27 -14.75 1.10
CA SER A 60 -5.43 -15.23 2.47
C SER A 60 -6.03 -14.17 3.42
N PHE A 61 -5.92 -12.89 3.04
CA PHE A 61 -6.51 -11.73 3.70
C PHE A 61 -7.84 -11.29 3.07
N GLY A 62 -8.36 -12.04 2.10
CA GLY A 62 -9.71 -11.85 1.54
C GLY A 62 -9.81 -10.76 0.47
N TYR A 63 -8.71 -10.40 -0.20
CA TYR A 63 -8.74 -9.44 -1.29
C TYR A 63 -7.79 -9.80 -2.44
N SER A 64 -8.14 -9.33 -3.65
CA SER A 64 -7.24 -9.36 -4.81
C SER A 64 -6.41 -8.09 -4.86
N VAL A 65 -5.16 -8.18 -5.34
CA VAL A 65 -4.31 -7.01 -5.55
C VAL A 65 -5.02 -6.01 -6.46
N LYS A 66 -5.68 -6.49 -7.52
CA LYS A 66 -6.41 -5.63 -8.45
C LYS A 66 -7.48 -4.77 -7.76
N ASP A 67 -8.27 -5.34 -6.86
CA ASP A 67 -9.30 -4.58 -6.16
C ASP A 67 -8.69 -3.63 -5.13
N PHE A 68 -7.60 -4.04 -4.47
CA PHE A 68 -6.86 -3.15 -3.58
C PHE A 68 -6.27 -1.94 -4.30
N LEU A 69 -5.69 -2.11 -5.50
CA LEU A 69 -5.19 -0.99 -6.29
C LEU A 69 -6.33 -0.05 -6.72
N LYS A 70 -7.53 -0.57 -7.03
CA LYS A 70 -8.70 0.27 -7.30
C LYS A 70 -9.10 1.08 -6.07
N ASP A 71 -9.13 0.48 -4.89
CA ASP A 71 -9.44 1.17 -3.63
C ASP A 71 -8.48 2.35 -3.41
N ILE A 72 -7.18 2.14 -3.66
CA ILE A 72 -6.15 3.18 -3.56
C ILE A 72 -6.41 4.30 -4.58
N VAL A 73 -6.67 3.98 -5.84
CA VAL A 73 -6.95 5.00 -6.87
C VAL A 73 -8.23 5.79 -6.56
N VAL A 74 -9.29 5.12 -6.09
CA VAL A 74 -10.55 5.76 -5.67
C VAL A 74 -10.34 6.70 -4.48
N SER A 75 -9.36 6.42 -3.62
CA SER A 75 -8.98 7.33 -2.52
C SER A 75 -8.28 8.60 -2.98
N GLY A 76 -7.95 8.72 -4.28
CA GLY A 76 -7.31 9.88 -4.89
C GLY A 76 -5.78 9.77 -4.99
N LEU A 77 -5.22 8.58 -4.73
CA LEU A 77 -3.79 8.32 -4.84
C LEU A 77 -3.44 7.85 -6.27
N SER A 78 -2.31 8.32 -6.79
CA SER A 78 -1.73 7.79 -8.03
C SER A 78 -0.95 6.52 -7.71
N VAL A 79 -1.03 5.51 -8.56
CA VAL A 79 -0.36 4.22 -8.35
C VAL A 79 0.51 3.86 -9.54
N TYR A 80 1.72 3.44 -9.23
CA TYR A 80 2.75 2.99 -10.16
C TYR A 80 3.30 1.64 -9.69
N TYR A 81 4.09 0.98 -10.52
CA TYR A 81 4.91 -0.16 -10.12
C TYR A 81 6.33 -0.03 -10.64
N LEU A 82 7.27 -0.73 -9.99
CA LEU A 82 8.64 -0.87 -10.46
C LEU A 82 8.73 -2.08 -11.38
N ASP A 83 9.25 -1.88 -12.59
CA ASP A 83 9.60 -2.99 -13.48
C ASP A 83 10.89 -3.70 -13.02
N LYS A 84 11.29 -4.75 -13.74
CA LYS A 84 12.48 -5.56 -13.41
C LYS A 84 13.80 -4.79 -13.46
N GLU A 85 13.81 -3.65 -14.14
CA GLU A 85 14.97 -2.78 -14.29
C GLU A 85 14.94 -1.64 -13.25
N GLY A 86 13.89 -1.58 -12.42
CA GLY A 86 13.69 -0.55 -11.40
C GLY A 86 13.09 0.74 -11.95
N ASN A 87 12.56 0.74 -13.17
CA ASN A 87 11.89 1.91 -13.71
C ASN A 87 10.45 1.99 -13.20
N LEU A 88 9.99 3.22 -12.95
CA LEU A 88 8.60 3.48 -12.60
C LEU A 88 7.70 3.36 -13.84
N LYS A 89 6.63 2.58 -13.72
CA LYS A 89 5.62 2.38 -14.77
C LYS A 89 4.23 2.66 -14.22
N ASP A 90 3.39 3.30 -15.04
CA ASP A 90 1.96 3.43 -14.75
C ASP A 90 1.27 2.07 -14.72
N ILE A 91 0.24 1.94 -13.89
CA ILE A 91 -0.59 0.74 -13.87
C ILE A 91 -1.65 0.80 -14.98
N SER A 92 -1.81 -0.29 -15.73
CA SER A 92 -2.98 -0.50 -16.58
C SER A 92 -3.96 -1.41 -15.83
N MET A 93 -5.10 -0.87 -15.41
CA MET A 93 -6.13 -1.64 -14.70
C MET A 93 -6.78 -2.74 -15.56
N ASP A 94 -6.61 -2.67 -16.88
CA ASP A 94 -7.07 -3.69 -17.83
C ASP A 94 -6.08 -4.86 -17.95
N ASN A 95 -4.88 -4.75 -17.38
CA ASN A 95 -3.92 -5.84 -17.34
C ASN A 95 -4.44 -6.98 -16.46
N ALA A 96 -4.78 -8.11 -17.08
CA ALA A 96 -5.26 -9.31 -16.40
C ALA A 96 -4.18 -10.02 -15.58
N GLU A 97 -2.91 -9.68 -15.76
CA GLU A 97 -1.76 -10.29 -15.07
C GLU A 97 -1.31 -9.51 -13.82
N ILE A 98 -1.92 -8.35 -13.53
CA ILE A 98 -1.55 -7.56 -12.36
C ILE A 98 -1.89 -8.34 -11.07
N GLY A 99 -0.93 -8.42 -10.14
CA GLY A 99 -1.08 -9.18 -8.91
C GLY A 99 -0.79 -10.69 -9.00
N LYS A 100 -0.78 -11.30 -10.19
CA LYS A 100 -0.48 -12.74 -10.33
C LYS A 100 0.97 -13.12 -10.01
N SER A 101 1.87 -12.14 -10.06
CA SER A 101 3.23 -12.22 -9.55
C SER A 101 3.42 -11.21 -8.42
N ILE A 102 4.57 -11.25 -7.76
CA ILE A 102 4.96 -10.23 -6.79
C ILE A 102 5.32 -8.94 -7.52
N TYR A 103 4.73 -7.83 -7.08
CA TYR A 103 4.99 -6.49 -7.58
C TYR A 103 5.38 -5.56 -6.44
N ASN A 104 6.30 -4.63 -6.74
CA ASN A 104 6.58 -3.47 -5.91
C ASN A 104 5.78 -2.28 -6.44
N PHE A 105 4.71 -1.92 -5.72
CA PHE A 105 3.84 -0.80 -6.08
C PHE A 105 4.24 0.48 -5.32
N ILE A 106 4.05 1.62 -5.97
CA ILE A 106 4.25 2.94 -5.37
C ILE A 106 2.93 3.68 -5.46
N ALA A 107 2.35 4.02 -4.31
CA ALA A 107 1.22 4.94 -4.18
C ALA A 107 1.70 6.32 -3.72
N TYR A 108 1.17 7.37 -4.33
CA TYR A 108 1.56 8.75 -4.07
C TYR A 108 0.34 9.69 -4.07
N SER A 109 0.30 10.62 -3.10
CA SER A 109 -0.74 11.67 -2.93
C SER A 109 -0.31 13.04 -3.42
#